data_AF-A0AAE1GE46-F1
#
_entry.id   AF-A0AAE1GE46-F1
#
_cell.length_a   1.000
_cell.length_b   1.000
_cell.length_c   1.000
_cell.angle_alpha   90.00
_cell.angle_beta   90.00
_cell.angle_gamma   90.00
#
_symmetry.space_group_name_H-M   'P 1'
#
loop_
_entity.id
_entity.type
_entity.pdbx_description
1 polymer ?
#
loop_
_entity_poly.entity_id
_entity_poly.type
_entity_poly.pdbx_seq_one_letter_code
_entity_poly.pdbx_strand_id
1 'polypeptide(L)'
;MVELILGTEAAKKMKDVSLSNNVIGGRVVDMSCNILDQIVEEIQASPTRISLQLDELTDVSNMSQLIVYTRYIKDGEIKDEFLFCEALQTTTKAADEFQLVDEFFQKHQIK
;
A
#
# COMPACT_ATOMS: atom_id res chain seq x y z
N MET A 1 23.65 14.40 -17.30
CA MET A 1 24.18 13.87 -16.02
C MET A 1 24.74 12.46 -16.19
N VAL A 2 23.95 11.48 -16.68
CA VAL A 2 24.41 10.09 -16.93
C VAL A 2 25.62 10.00 -17.88
N GLU A 3 25.58 10.69 -19.02
CA GLU A 3 26.70 10.72 -19.99
C GLU A 3 27.98 11.36 -19.43
N LEU A 4 27.82 12.34 -18.54
CA LEU A 4 28.93 13.03 -17.87
C LEU A 4 29.63 12.12 -16.84
N ILE A 5 28.88 11.22 -16.20
CA ILE A 5 29.35 10.36 -15.09
C ILE A 5 29.80 8.99 -15.60
N LEU A 6 29.07 8.40 -16.56
CA LEU A 6 29.23 7.01 -16.99
C LEU A 6 29.74 6.89 -18.44
N GLY A 7 29.90 8.00 -19.14
CA GLY A 7 30.33 8.02 -20.53
C GLY A 7 29.19 7.76 -21.53
N THR A 8 29.49 8.05 -22.79
CA THR A 8 28.56 8.02 -23.93
C THR A 8 27.98 6.63 -24.21
N GLU A 9 28.81 5.59 -24.11
CA GLU A 9 28.40 4.20 -24.36
C GLU A 9 27.40 3.68 -23.32
N ALA A 10 27.63 3.98 -22.04
CA ALA A 10 26.69 3.62 -20.98
C ALA A 10 25.38 4.43 -21.07
N ALA A 11 25.48 5.72 -21.42
CA ALA A 11 24.31 6.56 -21.63
C ALA A 11 23.43 6.10 -22.80
N LYS A 12 24.02 5.59 -23.89
CA LYS A 12 23.27 4.96 -25.00
C LYS A 12 22.51 3.73 -24.52
N LYS A 13 23.17 2.81 -23.81
CA LYS A 13 22.51 1.62 -23.26
C LYS A 13 21.39 1.96 -22.28
N MET A 14 21.55 3.01 -21.46
CA MET A 14 20.48 3.49 -20.57
C MET A 14 19.31 4.12 -21.34
N LYS A 15 19.54 4.74 -22.50
CA LYS A 15 18.44 5.18 -23.37
C LYS A 15 17.69 3.99 -23.98
N ASP A 16 18.38 2.89 -24.24
CA ASP A 16 17.76 1.65 -24.75
C ASP A 16 16.95 0.94 -23.65
N VAL A 17 17.34 1.07 -22.38
CA VAL A 17 16.51 0.71 -21.22
C VAL A 17 15.47 1.83 -21.00
N SER A 18 14.52 1.95 -21.93
CA SER A 18 13.38 2.84 -21.79
C SER A 18 12.40 2.26 -20.76
N LEU A 19 12.70 2.46 -19.48
CA LEU A 19 11.68 2.41 -18.44
C LEU A 19 11.31 3.86 -18.15
N SER A 20 10.35 4.39 -18.89
CA SER A 20 9.78 5.68 -18.55
C SER A 20 9.23 5.61 -17.13
N ASN A 21 9.21 6.74 -16.42
CA ASN A 21 8.65 6.81 -15.07
C ASN A 21 7.23 6.22 -15.00
N ASN A 22 6.47 6.30 -16.10
CA ASN A 22 5.13 5.74 -16.21
C ASN A 22 5.13 4.21 -16.21
N VAL A 23 6.10 3.55 -16.87
CA VAL A 23 6.20 2.08 -16.89
C VAL A 23 6.62 1.55 -15.52
N ILE A 24 7.55 2.22 -14.84
CA ILE A 24 7.95 1.84 -13.48
C ILE A 24 6.78 2.05 -12.52
N GLY A 25 6.12 3.21 -12.59
CA GLY A 25 4.95 3.52 -11.75
C GLY A 25 3.82 2.51 -11.94
N GLY A 26 3.48 2.18 -13.19
CA GLY A 26 2.48 1.16 -13.50
C GLY A 26 2.81 -0.19 -12.86
N ARG A 27 4.06 -0.66 -13.01
CA ARG A 27 4.49 -1.93 -12.40
C ARG A 27 4.42 -1.92 -10.88
N VAL A 28 4.73 -0.80 -10.23
CA VAL A 28 4.61 -0.67 -8.77
C VAL A 28 3.15 -0.78 -8.34
N VAL A 29 2.23 -0.11 -9.05
CA VAL A 29 0.79 -0.21 -8.79
C VAL A 29 0.30 -1.64 -9.00
N ASP A 30 0.66 -2.29 -10.12
CA ASP A 30 0.23 -3.65 -10.43
C ASP A 30 0.69 -4.65 -9.35
N MET A 31 1.95 -4.55 -8.91
CA MET A 31 2.47 -5.39 -7.83
C MET A 31 1.78 -5.09 -6.49
N SER A 32 1.51 -3.82 -6.19
CA SER A 32 0.80 -3.43 -4.97
C SER A 32 -0.63 -3.98 -4.95
N CYS A 33 -1.35 -3.90 -6.07
CA CYS A 33 -2.69 -4.47 -6.20
C CYS A 33 -2.65 -6.00 -6.02
N ASN A 34 -1.68 -6.67 -6.66
CA ASN A 34 -1.56 -8.12 -6.54
C ASN A 34 -1.22 -8.58 -5.11
N ILE A 35 -0.38 -7.83 -4.38
CA ILE A 35 -0.09 -8.11 -2.96
C ILE A 35 -1.36 -7.90 -2.12
N LEU A 36 -2.09 -6.80 -2.36
CA LEU A 36 -3.32 -6.51 -1.65
C LEU A 36 -4.37 -7.60 -1.86
N ASP A 37 -4.58 -8.04 -3.11
CA ASP A 37 -5.53 -9.11 -3.43
C ASP A 37 -5.19 -10.40 -2.65
N GLN A 38 -3.92 -10.78 -2.59
CA GLN A 38 -3.47 -11.93 -1.80
C GLN A 38 -3.75 -11.75 -0.30
N ILE A 39 -3.49 -10.57 0.27
CA ILE A 39 -3.78 -10.29 1.67
C ILE A 39 -5.28 -10.40 1.95
N VAL A 40 -6.13 -9.87 1.07
CA VAL A 40 -7.58 -9.95 1.19
C VAL A 40 -8.06 -11.40 1.14
N GLU A 41 -7.57 -12.20 0.20
CA GLU A 41 -7.87 -13.64 0.11
C GLU A 41 -7.45 -14.37 1.39
N GLU A 42 -6.26 -14.08 1.92
CA GLU A 42 -5.76 -14.70 3.16
C GLU A 42 -6.58 -14.31 4.39
N ILE A 43 -6.97 -13.04 4.51
CA ILE A 43 -7.85 -12.54 5.58
C ILE A 43 -9.20 -13.24 5.54
N GLN A 44 -9.81 -13.35 4.36
CA GLN A 44 -11.11 -14.01 4.20
C GLN A 44 -11.04 -15.51 4.49
N ALA A 45 -9.91 -16.15 4.21
CA ALA A 45 -9.66 -17.56 4.51
C ALA A 45 -9.22 -17.81 5.96
N SER A 46 -8.89 -16.76 6.72
CA SER A 46 -8.37 -16.92 8.08
C SER A 46 -9.40 -17.60 8.99
N PRO A 47 -9.02 -18.63 9.76
CA PRO A 47 -9.95 -19.40 10.58
C PRO A 47 -10.48 -18.62 11.79
N THR A 48 -9.88 -17.46 12.10
CA THR A 48 -10.17 -16.64 13.28
C THR A 48 -10.47 -15.21 12.87
N ARG A 49 -11.03 -14.41 13.81
CA ARG A 49 -11.15 -12.97 13.61
C ARG A 49 -9.78 -12.34 13.37
N ILE A 50 -9.74 -11.35 12.50
CA ILE A 50 -8.58 -10.49 12.32
C ILE A 50 -8.53 -9.41 13.41
N SER A 51 -7.35 -8.83 13.61
CA SER A 51 -7.17 -7.62 14.40
C SER A 51 -6.56 -6.53 13.54
N LEU A 52 -7.02 -5.29 13.73
CA LEU A 52 -6.50 -4.13 13.03
C LEU A 52 -5.66 -3.28 13.97
N GLN A 53 -4.57 -2.74 13.43
CA GLN A 53 -3.79 -1.70 14.07
C GLN A 53 -3.86 -0.45 13.19
N LEU A 54 -4.42 0.61 13.76
CA LEU A 54 -4.56 1.92 13.14
C LEU A 54 -3.49 2.84 13.72
N ASP A 55 -2.76 3.53 12.85
CA ASP A 55 -1.79 4.56 13.22
C ASP A 55 -2.10 5.85 12.48
N GLU A 56 -2.27 6.94 13.23
CA GLU A 56 -2.52 8.27 12.69
C GLU A 56 -1.18 9.02 12.56
N LEU A 57 -0.75 9.26 11.32
CA LEU A 57 0.47 10.00 11.05
C LEU A 57 0.13 11.40 10.55
N THR A 58 0.77 12.42 11.13
CA THR A 58 0.74 13.77 10.55
C THR A 58 1.92 13.91 9.58
N ASP A 59 1.64 14.16 8.31
CA ASP A 59 2.69 14.40 7.33
C ASP A 59 3.32 15.80 7.46
N VAL A 60 4.41 16.02 6.74
CA VAL A 60 5.15 17.30 6.75
C VAL A 60 4.34 18.49 6.21
N SER A 61 3.23 18.22 5.51
CA SER A 61 2.26 19.21 5.03
C SER A 61 1.09 19.42 5.98
N ASN A 62 1.14 18.86 7.20
CA ASN A 62 0.09 18.92 8.21
C ASN A 62 -1.23 18.27 7.75
N MET A 63 -1.16 17.33 6.81
CA MET A 63 -2.27 16.44 6.48
C MET A 63 -2.15 15.18 7.33
N SER A 64 -3.27 14.76 7.92
CA SER A 64 -3.31 13.51 8.66
C SER A 64 -3.53 12.34 7.70
N GLN A 65 -2.78 11.26 7.90
CA GLN A 65 -2.86 10.03 7.12
C GLN A 65 -3.15 8.88 8.08
N LEU A 66 -4.08 8.02 7.72
CA LEU A 66 -4.39 6.81 8.46
C LEU A 66 -3.66 5.63 7.82
N ILE A 67 -2.76 5.03 8.58
CA ILE A 67 -2.10 3.78 8.22
C ILE A 67 -2.79 2.64 8.94
N VAL A 68 -3.14 1.58 8.20
CA VAL A 68 -3.80 0.41 8.75
C VAL A 68 -2.98 -0.84 8.45
N TYR A 69 -2.69 -1.59 9.51
CA TYR A 69 -2.14 -2.93 9.47
C TYR A 69 -3.20 -3.94 9.90
N THR A 70 -3.07 -5.15 9.39
CA THR A 70 -3.93 -6.28 9.73
C THR A 70 -3.09 -7.42 10.26
N ARG A 71 -3.63 -8.08 11.28
CA ARG A 71 -3.05 -9.27 11.88
C ARG A 71 -4.05 -10.41 11.80
N TYR A 72 -3.61 -11.54 11.23
CA TYR A 72 -4.45 -12.71 11.02
C TYR A 72 -3.62 -14.00 11.09
N ILE A 73 -4.30 -15.16 11.14
CA ILE A 73 -3.63 -16.47 11.13
C ILE A 73 -3.69 -17.04 9.71
N LYS A 74 -2.52 -17.45 9.20
CA LYS A 74 -2.38 -18.23 7.98
C LYS A 74 -1.49 -19.45 8.26
N ASP A 75 -1.96 -20.63 7.90
CA ASP A 75 -1.23 -21.90 8.07
C ASP A 75 -0.72 -22.15 9.50
N GLY A 76 -1.44 -21.65 10.51
CA GLY A 76 -1.09 -21.77 11.92
C GLY A 76 -0.10 -20.72 12.44
N GLU A 77 0.38 -19.82 11.58
CA GLU A 77 1.27 -18.73 11.94
C GLU A 77 0.53 -17.39 11.97
N ILE A 78 0.95 -16.50 12.86
CA ILE A 78 0.46 -15.13 12.91
C ILE A 78 1.18 -14.32 11.83
N LYS A 79 0.41 -13.68 10.96
CA LYS A 79 0.91 -12.73 9.97
C LYS A 79 0.45 -11.33 10.32
N ASP A 80 1.38 -10.39 10.21
CA ASP A 80 1.15 -8.95 10.29
C ASP A 80 1.47 -8.34 8.92
N GLU A 81 0.47 -7.75 8.28
CA GLU A 81 0.61 -7.21 6.93
C GLU A 81 0.11 -5.76 6.87
N PHE A 82 0.72 -4.98 5.98
CA PHE A 82 0.23 -3.65 5.64
C PHE A 82 -1.05 -3.77 4.81
N LEU A 83 -2.09 -3.01 5.16
CA LEU A 83 -3.38 -3.07 4.47
C LEU A 83 -3.56 -1.86 3.55
N PHE A 84 -3.52 -0.64 4.09
CA PHE A 84 -3.56 0.58 3.31
C PHE A 84 -3.01 1.79 4.09
N CYS A 85 -2.72 2.86 3.36
CA CYS A 85 -2.40 4.19 3.87
C CYS A 85 -3.15 5.21 3.03
N GLU A 86 -4.03 5.99 3.66
CA GLU A 86 -4.88 6.97 2.96
C GLU A 86 -4.96 8.27 3.77
N ALA A 87 -5.06 9.40 3.08
CA ALA A 87 -5.17 10.70 3.73
C ALA A 87 -6.58 10.93 4.31
N LEU A 88 -6.66 11.41 5.55
CA LEU A 88 -7.91 11.85 6.18
C LEU A 88 -8.32 13.21 5.60
N GLN A 89 -9.28 13.20 4.68
CA GLN A 89 -9.69 14.40 3.91
C GLN A 89 -10.46 15.44 4.74
N THR A 90 -11.09 15.03 5.84
CA THR A 90 -12.04 15.84 6.62
C THR A 90 -11.46 16.24 7.97
N THR A 91 -11.45 15.32 8.93
CA THR A 91 -10.95 15.55 10.29
C THR A 91 -10.25 14.29 10.81
N THR A 92 -9.58 14.41 11.95
CA THR A 92 -8.89 13.32 12.65
C THR A 92 -9.76 12.69 13.73
N LYS A 93 -11.08 12.80 13.59
CA LYS A 93 -12.01 12.19 14.54
C LYS A 93 -12.09 10.70 14.25
N ALA A 94 -12.25 9.91 15.30
CA ALA A 94 -12.48 8.47 15.20
C ALA A 94 -13.64 8.08 14.25
N ALA A 95 -14.63 8.95 14.03
CA ALA A 95 -15.69 8.71 13.06
C ALA A 95 -15.21 8.73 11.61
N ASP A 96 -14.31 9.66 11.25
CA ASP A 96 -13.74 9.75 9.91
C ASP A 96 -12.77 8.58 9.66
N GLU A 97 -11.97 8.21 10.66
CA GLU A 97 -11.10 7.04 10.61
C GLU A 97 -11.90 5.75 10.43
N PHE A 98 -12.97 5.57 11.22
CA PHE A 98 -13.84 4.41 11.12
C PHE A 98 -14.50 4.33 9.75
N GLN A 99 -15.00 5.46 9.24
CA GLN A 99 -15.60 5.50 7.91
C GLN A 99 -14.61 5.05 6.83
N LEU A 100 -13.36 5.51 6.90
CA LEU A 100 -12.34 5.15 5.91
C LEU A 100 -12.03 3.63 5.96
N VAL A 101 -11.95 3.05 7.16
CA VAL A 101 -11.81 1.60 7.32
C VAL A 101 -13.03 0.85 6.79
N ASP A 102 -14.25 1.31 7.10
CA ASP A 102 -15.49 0.68 6.64
C ASP A 102 -15.62 0.71 5.11
N GLU A 103 -15.33 1.85 4.49
CA GLU A 103 -15.30 2.01 3.03
C GLU A 103 -14.28 1.05 2.38
N PHE A 104 -13.10 0.91 2.99
CA PHE A 104 -12.09 -0.04 2.52
C PHE A 104 -12.59 -1.48 2.59
N PHE A 105 -13.21 -1.87 3.71
CA PHE A 105 -13.74 -3.22 3.93
C PHE A 105 -14.88 -3.54 2.96
N GLN A 106 -15.79 -2.60 2.73
CA GLN A 106 -16.87 -2.73 1.76
C GLN A 106 -16.33 -2.86 0.33
N LYS A 107 -15.36 -2.01 -0.05
CA LYS A 107 -14.74 -2.04 -1.38
C LYS A 107 -14.08 -3.40 -1.70
N HIS A 108 -13.41 -4.00 -0.73
CA HIS A 108 -12.70 -5.27 -0.89
C HIS A 108 -13.49 -6.49 -0.39
N GLN A 109 -14.76 -6.29 -0.01
CA GLN A 109 -15.67 -7.34 0.46
C GLN A 109 -15.11 -8.16 1.65
N ILE A 110 -14.35 -7.50 2.52
CA ILE A 110 -13.83 -8.08 3.75
C ILE A 110 -14.97 -8.13 4.77
N LYS A 111 -15.18 -9.31 5.37
CA LYS A 111 -16.30 -9.60 6.28
C LYS A 111 -15.97 -9.38 7.75
#